data_AF-A0A379WH05-F1
#
_entry.id   AF-A0A379WH05-F1
#
_cell.length_a   1.000
_cell.length_b   1.000
_cell.length_c   1.000
_cell.angle_alpha   90.00
_cell.angle_beta   90.00
_cell.angle_gamma   90.00
#
_symmetry.space_group_name_H-M   'P 1'
#
loop_
_entity.id
_entity.type
_entity.pdbx_description
1 polymer ?
#
loop_
_entity_poly.entity_id
_entity_poly.type
_entity_poly.pdbx_seq_one_letter_code
_entity_poly.pdbx_strand_id
1 'polypeptide(L)'
;MGEAALSKLDESGIVYIGAEVTGGDILVGKVTPKGETQLTPEEKLLRAIFGEKASDVKDSSLRVPNGVSGTVIDVQVFTRDGVEKDKRALEIEEMQLKQAKKDLSEELQILEAGLFSRIRAVLVSAALKLRSSTNCRATAGWNSV
;
A
#
# COMPACT_ATOMS: atom_id res chain seq x y z
N MET A 1 -18.25 -15.34 27.07
CA MET A 1 -17.28 -15.56 25.98
C MET A 1 -16.60 -14.23 25.75
N GLY A 2 -15.44 -13.98 26.33
CA GLY A 2 -15.02 -12.57 26.53
C GLY A 2 -13.63 -12.26 26.04
N GLU A 3 -12.63 -12.56 26.86
CA GLU A 3 -11.34 -11.87 26.72
C GLU A 3 -10.32 -12.66 25.90
N ALA A 4 -10.31 -13.98 26.03
CA ALA A 4 -9.35 -14.83 25.33
C ALA A 4 -9.47 -14.72 23.80
N ALA A 5 -10.70 -14.60 23.28
CA ALA A 5 -10.94 -14.47 21.84
C ALA A 5 -10.62 -13.07 21.30
N LEU A 6 -10.67 -12.03 22.15
CA LEU A 6 -10.33 -10.66 21.78
C LEU A 6 -8.81 -10.40 21.84
N SER A 7 -8.06 -11.20 22.63
CA SER A 7 -6.62 -11.02 22.80
C SER A 7 -5.79 -11.15 21.52
N LYS A 8 -6.31 -11.83 20.50
CA LYS A 8 -5.64 -12.06 19.20
C LYS A 8 -5.96 -11.01 18.13
N LEU A 9 -6.79 -10.03 18.45
CA LEU A 9 -7.21 -8.98 17.52
C LEU A 9 -6.40 -7.70 17.73
N ASP A 10 -6.21 -6.95 16.65
CA ASP A 10 -5.66 -5.59 16.69
C ASP A 10 -6.72 -4.53 17.04
N GLU A 11 -6.30 -3.28 17.11
CA GLU A 11 -7.16 -2.14 17.43
C GLU A 11 -8.30 -1.91 16.40
N SER A 12 -8.10 -2.36 15.16
CA SER A 12 -9.11 -2.35 14.08
C SER A 12 -10.02 -3.58 14.12
N GLY A 13 -9.82 -4.51 15.05
CA GLY A 13 -10.60 -5.74 15.18
C GLY A 13 -10.21 -6.82 14.18
N ILE A 14 -8.97 -6.82 13.68
CA ILE A 14 -8.47 -7.81 12.72
C ILE A 14 -7.38 -8.69 13.37
N VAL A 15 -7.33 -9.98 13.04
CA VAL A 15 -6.31 -10.90 13.56
C VAL A 15 -4.89 -10.55 13.08
N TYR A 16 -3.89 -10.76 13.94
CA TYR A 16 -2.49 -10.59 13.57
C TYR A 16 -2.00 -11.63 12.55
N ILE A 17 -1.11 -11.17 11.65
CA ILE A 17 -0.36 -12.06 10.76
C ILE A 17 0.61 -12.89 11.61
N GLY A 18 0.62 -14.20 11.39
CA GLY A 18 1.40 -15.16 12.18
C GLY A 18 0.67 -15.71 13.40
N ALA A 19 -0.57 -15.29 13.68
CA ALA A 19 -1.35 -15.86 14.78
C ALA A 19 -1.83 -17.29 14.48
N GLU A 20 -1.68 -18.20 15.44
CA GLU A 20 -2.30 -19.52 15.40
C GLU A 20 -3.77 -19.44 15.84
N VAL A 21 -4.65 -19.94 14.99
CA VAL A 21 -6.09 -19.91 15.19
C VAL A 21 -6.69 -21.31 15.21
N THR A 22 -7.68 -21.48 16.08
CA THR A 22 -8.46 -22.71 16.22
C THR A 22 -9.93 -22.45 15.92
N GLY A 23 -10.68 -23.51 15.60
CA GLY A 23 -12.13 -23.41 15.37
C GLY A 23 -12.84 -22.65 16.49
N GLY A 24 -13.63 -21.64 16.12
CA GLY A 24 -14.32 -20.73 17.05
C GLY A 24 -13.60 -19.41 17.35
N ASP A 25 -12.32 -19.27 16.97
CA ASP A 25 -11.59 -18.00 17.07
C ASP A 25 -12.16 -16.94 16.11
N ILE A 26 -12.05 -15.68 16.49
CA ILE A 26 -12.51 -14.53 15.70
C ILE A 26 -11.37 -14.10 14.77
N LEU A 27 -11.64 -14.07 13.46
CA LEU A 27 -10.71 -13.55 12.46
C LEU A 27 -10.92 -12.05 12.21
N VAL A 28 -12.19 -11.64 12.13
CA VAL A 28 -12.57 -10.25 11.89
C VAL A 28 -13.74 -9.89 12.80
N GLY A 29 -13.52 -8.93 13.68
CA GLY A 29 -14.53 -8.34 14.55
C GLY A 29 -15.45 -7.42 13.75
N LYS A 30 -16.66 -7.89 13.42
CA LYS A 30 -17.68 -7.09 12.75
C LYS A 30 -18.87 -6.88 13.67
N VAL A 31 -19.12 -5.63 13.98
CA VAL A 31 -20.30 -5.19 14.71
C VAL A 31 -21.38 -4.70 13.75
N THR A 32 -22.61 -5.19 13.91
CA THR A 32 -23.77 -4.68 13.16
C THR A 32 -24.74 -4.03 14.13
N PRO A 33 -25.13 -2.75 13.92
CA PRO A 33 -26.20 -2.17 14.71
C PRO A 33 -27.49 -2.93 14.42
N LYS A 34 -28.23 -3.27 15.46
CA LYS A 34 -29.60 -3.78 15.37
C LYS A 34 -30.49 -2.58 15.01
N GLY A 35 -31.36 -2.74 14.02
CA GLY A 35 -32.42 -1.77 13.77
C GLY A 35 -33.37 -1.71 14.98
N GLU A 36 -34.07 -0.59 15.16
CA GLU A 36 -35.08 -0.40 16.23
C GLU A 36 -36.12 -1.52 16.19
N THR A 37 -35.88 -2.58 16.95
CA THR A 37 -36.88 -3.59 17.28
C THR A 37 -37.74 -3.05 18.40
N GLN A 38 -39.04 -3.34 18.37
CA GLN A 38 -39.90 -3.08 19.52
C GLN A 38 -39.38 -3.90 20.71
N LEU A 39 -38.73 -3.22 21.65
CA LEU A 39 -38.16 -3.83 22.85
C LEU A 39 -39.30 -4.35 23.73
N THR A 40 -39.09 -5.52 24.33
CA THR A 40 -40.05 -6.03 25.31
C THR A 40 -40.02 -5.16 26.57
N PRO A 41 -41.09 -5.17 27.39
CA PRO A 41 -41.12 -4.42 28.64
C PRO A 41 -39.93 -4.72 29.56
N GLU A 42 -39.40 -5.96 29.54
CA GLU A 42 -38.23 -6.34 30.33
C GLU A 42 -36.93 -5.64 29.85
N GLU A 43 -36.72 -5.55 28.54
CA GLU A 43 -35.55 -4.87 27.95
C GLU A 43 -35.60 -3.36 28.16
N LYS A 44 -36.81 -2.78 28.16
CA LYS A 44 -37.04 -1.37 28.48
C LYS A 44 -36.68 -1.05 29.94
N LEU A 45 -36.95 -1.97 30.86
CA LEU A 45 -36.58 -1.83 32.27
C LEU A 45 -35.06 -1.89 32.46
N LEU A 46 -34.40 -2.85 31.80
CA LEU A 46 -32.93 -2.97 31.82
C LEU A 46 -32.24 -1.73 31.25
N ARG A 47 -32.76 -1.18 30.14
CA ARG A 47 -32.24 0.08 29.57
C ARG A 47 -32.44 1.27 30.51
N ALA A 48 -33.54 1.31 31.26
CA ALA A 48 -33.79 2.36 32.24
C ALA A 48 -32.86 2.26 33.47
N ILE A 49 -32.49 1.04 33.87
CA ILE A 49 -31.59 0.79 35.01
C ILE A 49 -30.12 1.02 34.64
N PHE A 50 -29.69 0.59 33.45
CA PHE A 50 -28.29 0.68 33.03
C PHE A 50 -27.95 1.91 32.17
N GLY A 51 -28.94 2.71 31.75
CA GLY A 51 -28.74 4.06 31.20
C GLY A 51 -27.91 4.19 29.92
N GLU A 52 -27.38 3.11 29.37
CA GLU A 52 -26.45 3.12 28.23
C GLU A 52 -26.91 2.21 27.09
N LYS A 53 -26.35 2.47 25.91
CA LYS A 53 -26.48 1.74 24.62
C LYS A 53 -25.93 0.30 24.70
N ALA A 54 -26.19 -0.43 25.77
CA ALA A 54 -25.38 -1.59 26.18
C ALA A 54 -25.49 -2.82 25.25
N SER A 55 -26.46 -2.92 24.34
CA SER A 55 -26.54 -4.10 23.46
C SER A 55 -27.32 -3.93 22.15
N ASP A 56 -27.42 -2.69 21.65
CA ASP A 56 -27.98 -2.39 20.32
C ASP A 56 -27.07 -2.90 19.19
N VAL A 57 -25.93 -3.51 19.50
CA VAL A 57 -24.97 -4.02 18.54
C VAL A 57 -24.96 -5.54 18.59
N LYS A 58 -25.18 -6.18 17.44
CA LYS A 58 -25.04 -7.62 17.27
C LYS A 58 -23.62 -7.93 16.80
N ASP A 59 -23.00 -8.92 17.44
CA ASP A 59 -21.78 -9.53 16.93
C ASP A 59 -22.11 -10.29 15.63
N SER A 60 -21.48 -9.85 14.54
CA SER A 60 -21.53 -10.47 13.21
C SER A 60 -20.13 -10.82 12.72
N SER A 61 -19.21 -11.04 13.66
CA SER A 61 -17.82 -11.38 13.40
C SER A 61 -17.65 -12.60 12.51
N LEU A 62 -16.59 -12.56 11.71
CA LEU A 62 -16.12 -13.72 10.97
C LEU A 62 -15.30 -14.60 11.91
N ARG A 63 -15.68 -15.88 11.99
CA ARG A 63 -15.03 -16.86 12.86
C ARG A 63 -14.48 -18.01 12.04
N VAL A 64 -13.45 -18.66 12.58
CA VAL A 64 -12.88 -19.87 11.98
C VAL A 64 -13.92 -20.99 12.02
N PRO A 65 -14.18 -21.68 10.89
CA PRO A 65 -15.08 -22.83 10.88
C PRO A 65 -14.56 -23.93 11.81
N ASN A 66 -15.49 -24.63 12.46
CA ASN A 66 -15.15 -25.70 13.38
C ASN A 66 -14.40 -26.83 12.64
N GLY A 67 -13.31 -27.33 13.24
CA GLY A 67 -12.50 -28.41 12.66
C GLY A 67 -11.35 -27.95 11.76
N VAL A 68 -11.18 -26.64 11.57
CA VAL A 68 -9.99 -26.07 10.91
C VAL A 68 -9.09 -25.41 11.94
N SER A 69 -7.79 -25.67 11.85
CA SER A 69 -6.75 -24.99 12.60
C SER A 69 -5.61 -24.62 11.65
N GLY A 70 -4.95 -23.50 11.93
CA GLY A 70 -3.84 -23.04 11.08
C GLY A 70 -3.29 -21.70 11.53
N THR A 71 -2.35 -21.19 10.76
CA THR A 71 -1.68 -19.91 11.01
C THR A 71 -2.12 -18.90 9.96
N VAL A 72 -2.40 -17.67 10.38
CA VAL A 72 -2.72 -16.56 9.47
C VAL A 72 -1.46 -16.13 8.73
N ILE A 73 -1.47 -16.19 7.40
CA ILE A 73 -0.29 -15.85 6.57
C ILE A 73 -0.34 -14.41 6.08
N ASP A 74 -1.51 -13.95 5.64
CA ASP A 74 -1.69 -12.62 5.05
C ASP A 74 -3.09 -12.07 5.35
N VAL A 75 -3.20 -10.75 5.41
CA VAL A 75 -4.43 -10.00 5.65
C VAL A 75 -4.49 -8.83 4.69
N GLN A 76 -5.53 -8.79 3.87
CA GLN A 76 -5.77 -7.71 2.92
C GLN A 76 -7.03 -6.94 3.31
N VAL A 77 -6.90 -5.62 3.41
CA VAL A 77 -8.00 -4.71 3.77
C VAL A 77 -8.42 -3.95 2.53
N PHE A 78 -9.69 -4.08 2.15
CA PHE A 78 -10.29 -3.33 1.05
C PHE A 78 -11.21 -2.26 1.62
N THR A 79 -10.80 -1.00 1.52
CA THR A 79 -11.66 0.15 1.80
C THR A 79 -12.36 0.60 0.52
N ARG A 80 -13.64 0.95 0.61
CA ARG A 80 -14.34 1.62 -0.50
C ARG A 80 -13.85 3.07 -0.61
N ASP A 81 -13.82 3.60 -1.83
CA ASP A 81 -13.49 5.00 -2.07
C ASP A 81 -14.46 5.92 -1.30
N GLY A 82 -13.93 6.70 -0.36
CA GLY A 82 -14.68 7.64 0.49
C GLY A 82 -14.79 7.27 1.98
N VAL A 83 -14.22 6.14 2.42
CA VAL A 83 -14.06 5.83 3.86
C VAL A 83 -12.70 6.37 4.35
N GLU A 84 -12.65 6.91 5.56
CA GLU A 84 -11.37 7.32 6.18
C GLU A 84 -10.43 6.11 6.24
N LYS A 85 -9.25 6.26 5.63
CA LYS A 85 -8.22 5.22 5.59
C LYS A 85 -7.56 5.12 6.96
N ASP A 86 -7.42 3.90 7.47
CA ASP A 86 -6.69 3.64 8.71
C ASP A 86 -5.21 4.06 8.58
N LYS A 87 -4.58 4.44 9.70
CA LYS A 87 -3.17 4.87 9.74
C LYS A 87 -2.23 3.88 9.04
N ARG A 88 -2.48 2.58 9.22
CA ARG A 88 -1.70 1.51 8.59
C ARG A 88 -1.83 1.50 7.06
N ALA A 89 -3.01 1.77 6.53
CA ALA A 89 -3.23 1.84 5.08
C ALA A 89 -2.49 3.04 4.47
N LEU A 90 -2.50 4.18 5.17
CA LEU A 90 -1.77 5.38 4.76
C LEU A 90 -0.25 5.14 4.72
N GLU A 91 0.31 4.48 5.74
CA GLU A 91 1.74 4.15 5.78
C GLU A 91 2.18 3.24 4.62
N ILE A 92 1.36 2.25 4.28
CA ILE A 92 1.63 1.34 3.14
C ILE A 92 1.60 2.13 1.83
N GLU A 93 0.60 2.99 1.64
CA GLU A 93 0.44 3.80 0.43
C GLU A 93 1.59 4.80 0.26
N GLU A 94 2.01 5.46 1.35
CA GLU A 94 3.18 6.35 1.35
C GLU A 94 4.47 5.61 0.98
N MET A 95 4.67 4.40 1.53
CA MET A 95 5.82 3.57 1.21
C MET A 95 5.85 3.20 -0.27
N GLN A 96 4.71 2.78 -0.83
CA GLN A 96 4.58 2.44 -2.25
C GLN A 96 4.84 3.65 -3.16
N LEU A 97 4.26 4.82 -2.83
CA LEU A 97 4.48 6.05 -3.57
C LEU A 97 5.94 6.49 -3.54
N LYS A 98 6.61 6.35 -2.39
CA LYS A 98 8.02 6.68 -2.25
C LYS A 98 8.89 5.78 -3.11
N GLN A 99 8.59 4.48 -3.13
CA GLN A 99 9.33 3.51 -3.94
C GLN A 99 9.13 3.76 -5.43
N ALA A 100 7.89 3.95 -5.88
CA ALA A 100 7.59 4.29 -7.28
C ALA A 100 8.31 5.58 -7.75
N LYS A 101 8.35 6.62 -6.90
CA LYS A 101 9.11 7.84 -7.18
C LYS A 101 10.61 7.60 -7.30
N LYS A 102 11.16 6.73 -6.45
CA LYS A 102 12.59 6.38 -6.47
C LYS A 102 12.94 5.62 -7.74
N ASP A 103 12.15 4.61 -8.09
CA ASP A 103 12.36 3.80 -9.30
C ASP A 103 12.36 4.68 -10.56
N LEU A 104 11.38 5.60 -10.66
CA LEU A 104 11.32 6.57 -11.76
C LEU A 104 12.57 7.47 -11.84
N SER A 105 13.09 7.93 -10.69
CA SER A 105 14.27 8.79 -10.66
C SER A 105 15.53 8.05 -11.12
N GLU A 106 15.67 6.77 -10.76
CA GLU A 106 16.79 5.92 -11.17
C GLU A 106 16.72 5.65 -12.68
N GLU A 107 15.54 5.34 -13.22
CA GLU A 107 15.33 5.17 -14.66
C GLU A 107 15.74 6.41 -15.46
N LEU A 108 15.34 7.60 -15.01
CA LEU A 108 15.70 8.86 -15.67
C LEU A 108 17.20 9.12 -15.62
N GLN A 109 17.87 8.85 -14.49
CA GLN A 109 19.32 9.02 -14.37
C GLN A 109 20.08 8.10 -15.33
N ILE A 110 19.68 6.83 -15.42
CA ILE A 110 20.30 5.86 -16.34
C ILE A 110 20.10 6.31 -17.79
N LEU A 111 18.88 6.74 -18.13
CA LEU A 111 18.54 7.24 -19.46
C LEU A 111 19.41 8.45 -19.83
N GLU A 112 19.49 9.45 -18.94
CA GLU A 112 20.25 10.68 -19.15
C GLU A 112 21.74 10.37 -19.36
N ALA A 113 22.34 9.56 -18.48
CA ALA A 113 23.74 9.15 -18.61
C ALA A 113 24.01 8.40 -19.94
N GLY A 114 23.09 7.53 -20.34
CA GLY A 114 23.14 6.81 -21.61
C GLY A 114 23.05 7.74 -22.82
N LEU A 115 22.11 8.68 -22.84
CA LEU A 115 21.94 9.65 -23.92
C LEU A 115 23.15 10.58 -24.03
N PHE A 116 23.59 11.17 -22.91
CA PHE A 116 24.70 12.12 -22.92
C PHE A 116 26.01 11.48 -23.38
N SER A 117 26.29 10.24 -22.99
CA SER A 117 27.49 9.53 -23.47
C SER A 117 27.49 9.35 -24.99
N ARG A 118 26.33 8.97 -25.57
CA ARG A 118 26.16 8.78 -27.02
C ARG A 118 26.23 10.11 -27.78
N ILE A 119 25.50 11.12 -27.32
CA ILE A 119 25.49 12.46 -27.93
C ILE A 119 26.91 13.05 -27.93
N ARG A 120 27.64 12.92 -26.81
CA ARG A 120 29.03 13.39 -26.70
C ARG A 120 29.94 12.67 -27.70
N ALA A 121 29.82 11.35 -27.84
CA ALA A 121 30.62 10.60 -28.81
C ALA A 121 30.36 11.05 -30.25
N VAL A 122 29.10 11.24 -30.62
CA VAL A 122 28.71 11.74 -31.95
C VAL A 122 29.24 13.16 -32.19
N LEU A 123 29.06 14.07 -31.23
CA LEU A 123 29.53 15.46 -31.35
C LEU A 123 31.06 15.55 -31.49
N VAL A 124 31.81 14.77 -30.70
CA VAL A 124 33.28 14.71 -30.79
C VAL A 124 33.71 14.18 -32.15
N SER A 125 33.07 13.11 -32.65
CA SER A 125 33.38 12.55 -33.96
C SER A 125 33.11 13.55 -35.11
N ALA A 126 32.02 14.31 -35.03
CA ALA A 126 31.67 15.33 -36.01
C ALA A 126 32.63 16.52 -35.99
N ALA A 127 33.02 16.98 -34.79
CA ALA A 127 33.97 18.08 -34.63
C ALA A 127 35.37 17.73 -35.18
N LEU A 128 35.85 16.49 -34.97
CA LEU A 128 37.11 16.02 -35.52
C LEU A 128 37.11 15.93 -37.06
N LYS A 129 35.97 15.55 -37.65
CA LYS A 129 35.81 15.44 -39.10
C LYS A 129 35.79 16.81 -39.82
N LEU A 130 35.24 17.84 -39.17
CA LEU A 130 35.29 19.21 -39.69
C LEU A 130 36.71 19.77 -39.68
N ARG A 131 37.48 19.53 -38.60
CA ARG A 131 38.86 20.04 -38.43
C ARG A 131 39.87 19.46 -39.42
N SER A 132 39.71 18.19 -39.83
CA SER A 132 40.57 17.60 -40.87
C SER A 132 40.28 18.13 -42.27
N SER A 133 39.04 18.53 -42.57
CA SER A 133 38.67 19.10 -43.88
C SER A 133 39.17 20.53 -44.10
N THR A 134 39.33 21.32 -43.02
CA THR A 134 39.81 22.70 -43.11
C THR A 134 41.32 22.79 -43.29
N ASN A 135 42.09 21.83 -42.75
CA ASN A 135 43.55 21.84 -42.85
C ASN A 135 44.06 21.35 -44.23
N CYS A 136 43.30 20.51 -44.94
CA CYS A 136 43.69 20.04 -46.29
C CYS A 136 43.51 21.08 -47.40
N ARG A 137 42.83 22.20 -47.15
CA ARG A 137 42.62 23.25 -48.17
C ARG A 137 43.67 24.37 -48.12
N ALA A 138 44.49 24.42 -47.06
CA ALA A 138 45.49 25.49 -46.86
C ALA A 138 46.86 25.20 -47.52
N THR A 139 47.15 23.95 -47.92
CA THR A 139 48.46 23.56 -48.49
C THR A 139 48.48 23.38 -50.01
N ALA A 140 47.34 23.51 -50.71
CA ALA A 140 47.22 23.22 -52.13
C ALA A 140 47.31 24.45 -53.07
N GLY A 141 47.87 25.58 -52.62
CA GLY A 141 47.79 26.86 -53.35
C GLY A 141 49.10 27.62 -53.56
N TRP A 142 50.28 27.03 -53.34
CA TRP A 142 51.57 27.72 -53.50
C TRP A 142 52.59 26.79 -54.17
N ASN A 143 52.53 26.66 -55.49
CA ASN A 143 53.69 26.48 -56.37
C ASN A 143 53.27 26.35 -57.84
N SER A 144 53.45 27.43 -58.60
CA SER A 144 54.01 27.42 -59.96
C SER A 144 54.16 28.86 -60.45
N VAL A 145 55.37 29.39 -60.25
CA VAL A 145 56.02 30.33 -61.17
C VAL A 145 56.53 29.52 -62.36
#